data_AF-A0A1G3YMN5-F1
#
_entry.id   AF-A0A1G3YMN5-F1
#
_cell.length_a   1.000
_cell.length_b   1.000
_cell.length_c   1.000
_cell.angle_alpha   90.00
_cell.angle_beta   90.00
_cell.angle_gamma   90.00
#
_symmetry.space_group_name_H-M   'P 1'
#
loop_
_entity.id
_entity.type
_entity.pdbx_description
1 polymer ?
#
loop_
_entity_poly.entity_id
_entity_poly.type
_entity_poly.pdbx_seq_one_letter_code
_entity_poly.pdbx_strand_id
1 'polypeptide(L)'
;MDRITLTYDDDNMMCYFYLKKGAKLPMHTHPQSQNGIVMKGRINFIKGDGKILELKQGDAYYFPPNDPHGSEMFEDTELLECFTPSRDDYKD
;
A
#
# COMPACT_ATOMS: atom_id res chain seq x y z
N MET A 1 11.13 -5.25 -3.69
CA MET A 1 10.09 -4.25 -3.42
C MET A 1 10.87 -3.02 -3.07
N ASP A 2 10.73 -1.98 -3.89
CA ASP A 2 11.48 -0.75 -3.69
C ASP A 2 10.48 0.30 -3.22
N ARG A 3 10.73 0.86 -2.04
CA ARG A 3 9.96 1.96 -1.45
C ARG A 3 10.82 3.21 -1.55
N ILE A 4 10.21 4.31 -1.98
CA ILE A 4 10.79 5.65 -1.87
C ILE A 4 9.86 6.46 -0.98
N THR A 5 10.36 6.89 0.16
CA THR A 5 9.64 7.87 1.01
C THR A 5 9.82 9.24 0.37
N LEU A 6 8.72 9.85 -0.07
CA LEU A 6 8.74 11.10 -0.85
C LEU A 6 8.77 12.32 0.07
N THR A 7 7.80 12.40 0.99
CA THR A 7 7.65 13.49 1.96
C THR A 7 7.00 12.96 3.22
N TYR A 8 7.34 13.51 4.39
CA TYR A 8 6.63 13.23 5.63
C TYR A 8 6.79 14.36 6.65
N ASP A 9 5.85 14.43 7.58
CA ASP A 9 5.96 15.11 8.87
C ASP A 9 5.44 14.15 9.97
N ASP A 10 5.03 14.66 11.14
CA ASP A 10 4.50 13.81 12.22
C ASP A 10 3.10 13.27 11.89
N ASP A 11 2.31 13.99 11.08
CA ASP A 11 0.91 13.71 10.81
C ASP A 11 0.67 13.00 9.47
N ASN A 12 1.60 13.09 8.52
CA ASN A 12 1.44 12.53 7.19
C ASN A 12 2.74 11.98 6.62
N MET A 13 2.62 10.93 5.81
CA MET A 13 3.70 10.42 4.99
C MET A 13 3.18 10.03 3.62
N MET A 14 3.97 10.31 2.59
CA MET A 14 3.73 9.87 1.22
C MET A 14 4.89 9.00 0.73
N CYS A 15 4.57 7.83 0.19
CA CYS A 15 5.51 6.86 -0.32
C CYS A 15 5.15 6.45 -1.75
N TYR A 16 6.18 6.23 -2.56
CA TYR A 16 6.06 5.57 -3.84
C TYR A 16 6.57 4.13 -3.73
N PHE A 17 5.81 3.17 -4.23
CA PHE A 17 6.19 1.77 -4.24
C PHE A 17 6.34 1.22 -5.65
N TYR A 18 7.46 0.55 -5.90
CA TYR A 18 7.68 -0.30 -7.07
C TYR A 18 7.65 -1.77 -6.63
N LEU A 19 6.65 -2.49 -7.12
CA LEU A 19 6.36 -3.88 -6.77
C LEU A 19 6.54 -4.75 -8.01
N LYS A 20 7.50 -5.68 -7.96
CA LYS A 20 7.75 -6.59 -9.08
C LYS A 20 6.65 -7.65 -9.19
N LYS A 21 6.42 -8.14 -10.41
CA LYS A 21 5.58 -9.31 -10.65
C LYS A 21 5.94 -10.45 -9.69
N GLY A 22 4.93 -11.03 -9.05
CA GLY A 22 5.07 -12.11 -8.07
C GLY A 22 5.43 -11.64 -6.66
N ALA A 23 5.65 -10.34 -6.44
CA ALA A 23 5.82 -9.82 -5.08
C ALA A 23 4.53 -10.04 -4.27
N LYS A 24 4.74 -10.39 -3.00
CA LYS A 24 3.67 -10.58 -2.02
C LYS A 24 4.00 -9.79 -0.76
N LEU A 25 3.02 -9.04 -0.27
CA LEU A 25 3.06 -8.46 1.05
C LEU A 25 2.21 -9.34 1.98
N PRO A 26 2.79 -9.95 3.03
CA PRO A 26 2.03 -10.74 3.98
C PRO A 26 0.87 -9.94 4.60
N MET A 27 -0.12 -10.67 5.10
CA MET A 27 -1.19 -10.09 5.91
C MET A 27 -0.58 -9.36 7.11
N HIS A 28 -0.95 -8.10 7.30
CA HIS A 28 -0.46 -7.28 8.38
C HIS A 28 -1.52 -6.24 8.78
N THR A 29 -1.24 -5.56 9.89
CA THR A 29 -2.01 -4.43 10.39
C THR A 29 -1.04 -3.36 10.85
N HIS A 30 -1.47 -2.11 10.83
CA HIS A 30 -0.73 -0.98 11.38
C HIS A 30 -1.72 0.09 11.87
N PRO A 31 -1.35 0.94 12.85
CA PRO A 31 -2.25 1.94 13.41
C PRO A 31 -2.50 3.13 12.48
N GLN A 32 -1.67 3.31 11.44
CA GLN A 32 -1.86 4.36 10.46
C GLN A 32 -3.07 4.05 9.58
N SER A 33 -3.88 5.06 9.30
CA SER A 33 -4.76 4.97 8.13
C SER A 33 -3.90 4.99 6.87
N GLN A 34 -4.27 4.17 5.87
CA GLN A 34 -3.56 4.09 4.60
C GLN A 34 -4.53 4.34 3.46
N ASN A 35 -4.13 5.17 2.51
CA ASN A 35 -4.84 5.33 1.24
C ASN A 35 -3.84 5.39 0.11
N GLY A 36 -4.26 5.00 -1.09
CA GLY A 36 -3.37 5.04 -2.24
C GLY A 36 -4.10 4.95 -3.56
N ILE A 37 -3.32 5.11 -4.63
CA ILE A 37 -3.76 4.96 -6.02
C ILE A 37 -2.78 4.07 -6.77
N VAL A 38 -3.32 3.21 -7.63
CA VAL A 38 -2.51 2.40 -8.55
C VAL A 38 -2.07 3.28 -9.71
N MET A 39 -0.79 3.63 -9.75
CA MET A 39 -0.19 4.47 -10.79
C MET A 39 -0.01 3.68 -12.09
N LYS A 40 0.32 2.39 -11.98
CA LYS A 40 0.52 1.46 -13.09
C LYS A 40 0.36 0.02 -12.62
N GLY A 41 -0.06 -0.86 -13.53
CA GLY A 41 -0.20 -2.29 -13.26
C GLY A 41 -1.50 -2.63 -12.53
N ARG A 42 -1.46 -3.73 -11.77
CA ARG A 42 -2.60 -4.32 -11.06
C ARG A 42 -2.17 -4.92 -9.73
N ILE A 43 -3.08 -4.88 -8.76
CA ILE A 43 -2.86 -5.40 -7.42
C ILE A 43 -4.12 -6.07 -6.89
N ASN A 44 -3.93 -7.22 -6.24
CA ASN A 44 -4.98 -7.84 -5.44
C ASN A 44 -4.65 -7.62 -3.97
N PHE A 45 -5.43 -6.78 -3.29
CA PHE A 45 -5.39 -6.69 -1.84
C PHE A 45 -6.23 -7.81 -1.23
N ILE A 46 -5.65 -8.53 -0.28
CA ILE A 46 -6.30 -9.61 0.46
C ILE A 46 -6.73 -9.04 1.79
N LYS A 47 -8.03 -9.02 2.08
CA LYS A 47 -8.58 -8.54 3.35
C LYS A 47 -8.52 -9.60 4.45
N GLY A 48 -8.65 -9.19 5.70
CA GLY A 48 -8.66 -10.11 6.86
C GLY A 48 -9.71 -11.22 6.80
N ASP A 49 -10.82 -11.02 6.08
CA ASP A 49 -11.86 -12.04 5.85
C ASP A 49 -11.61 -12.92 4.62
N GLY A 50 -10.46 -12.76 3.97
CA GLY A 50 -10.07 -13.48 2.76
C GLY A 50 -10.65 -12.90 1.47
N LYS A 51 -11.51 -11.87 1.52
CA LYS A 51 -11.99 -11.22 0.29
C LYS A 51 -10.85 -10.54 -0.44
N ILE A 52 -10.93 -10.57 -1.77
CA ILE A 52 -9.97 -9.92 -2.65
C ILE A 52 -10.57 -8.61 -3.15
N LEU A 53 -9.82 -7.53 -2.98
CA LEU A 53 -10.04 -6.24 -3.63
C LEU A 53 -9.06 -6.13 -4.79
N GLU A 54 -9.56 -6.30 -6.02
CA GLU A 54 -8.77 -6.18 -7.24
C GLU A 54 -8.77 -4.74 -7.74
N LEU A 55 -7.60 -4.17 -7.97
CA LEU A 55 -7.43 -2.80 -8.44
C LEU A 55 -6.48 -2.77 -9.63
N LYS A 56 -6.74 -1.84 -10.55
CA LYS A 56 -5.92 -1.56 -11.74
C LYS A 56 -5.54 -0.08 -11.76
N GLN A 57 -4.67 0.28 -12.69
CA GLN A 57 -4.27 1.67 -12.93
C GLN A 57 -5.47 2.64 -12.91
N GLY A 58 -5.34 3.69 -12.08
CA GLY A 58 -6.35 4.72 -11.86
C GLY A 58 -7.31 4.45 -10.70
N ASP A 59 -7.38 3.21 -10.19
CA ASP A 59 -8.20 2.89 -9.03
C ASP A 59 -7.49 3.31 -7.73
N ALA A 60 -8.29 3.78 -6.77
CA ALA A 60 -7.84 4.18 -5.45
C ALA A 60 -8.45 3.31 -4.35
N TYR A 61 -7.83 3.29 -3.17
CA TYR A 61 -8.24 2.49 -2.03
C TYR A 61 -7.96 3.18 -0.70
N TYR A 62 -8.60 2.65 0.34
CA TYR A 62 -8.45 3.08 1.71
C TYR A 62 -8.52 1.88 2.65
N PHE A 63 -7.60 1.84 3.61
CA PHE A 63 -7.59 0.93 4.75
C PHE A 63 -7.67 1.76 6.04
N PRO A 64 -8.71 1.56 6.86
CA PRO A 64 -8.77 2.11 8.21
C PRO A 64 -7.59 1.65 9.08
N PRO A 65 -7.29 2.38 10.18
CA PRO A 65 -6.36 1.91 11.20
C PRO A 65 -6.65 0.47 11.63
N ASN A 66 -5.62 -0.35 11.66
CA ASN A 66 -5.64 -1.76 12.04
C ASN A 66 -6.57 -2.66 11.20
N ASP A 67 -7.04 -2.23 10.02
CA ASP A 67 -7.75 -3.11 9.09
C ASP A 67 -6.76 -4.12 8.48
N PRO A 68 -6.92 -5.44 8.69
CA PRO A 68 -5.96 -6.41 8.17
C PRO A 68 -5.96 -6.48 6.66
N HIS A 69 -4.78 -6.28 6.06
CA HIS A 69 -4.60 -6.38 4.62
C HIS A 69 -3.23 -6.98 4.25
N GLY A 70 -3.19 -7.69 3.10
CA GLY A 70 -1.98 -8.12 2.41
C GLY A 70 -2.12 -7.86 0.92
N SER A 71 -1.10 -8.14 0.12
CA SER A 71 -1.18 -7.94 -1.33
C SER A 71 -0.41 -8.94 -2.17
N GLU A 72 -0.88 -9.16 -3.39
CA GLU A 72 -0.20 -9.94 -4.43
C GLU A 72 -0.24 -9.20 -5.77
N MET A 73 0.90 -9.18 -6.46
CA MET A 73 1.10 -8.48 -7.72
C MET A 73 1.30 -9.49 -8.85
N PHE A 74 0.44 -9.46 -9.88
CA PHE A 74 0.53 -10.37 -11.03
C PHE A 74 1.34 -9.80 -12.20
N GLU A 75 1.70 -8.53 -12.13
CA GLU A 75 2.57 -7.79 -13.04
C GLU A 75 3.39 -6.76 -12.24
N ASP A 76 4.33 -6.08 -12.90
CA ASP A 76 5.03 -4.96 -12.29
C ASP A 76 4.02 -3.83 -12.01
N THR A 77 3.93 -3.42 -10.75
CA THR A 77 2.90 -2.50 -10.24
C THR A 77 3.55 -1.35 -9.48
N GLU A 78 3.00 -0.16 -9.69
CA GLU A 78 3.45 1.08 -9.06
C GLU A 78 2.31 1.70 -8.25
N LEU A 79 2.59 2.06 -7.00
CA LEU A 79 1.59 2.66 -6.11
C LEU A 79 2.11 3.99 -5.57
N LEU A 80 1.21 4.96 -5.45
CA LEU A 80 1.42 6.13 -4.59
C LEU A 80 0.53 5.95 -3.36
N GLU A 81 1.13 5.87 -2.18
CA GLU A 81 0.41 5.66 -0.92
C GLU A 81 0.69 6.78 0.06
N CYS A 82 -0.33 7.10 0.86
CA CYS A 82 -0.24 7.98 2.00
C CYS A 82 -0.56 7.22 3.29
N PHE A 83 0.11 7.61 4.36
CA PHE A 83 -0.11 7.10 5.71
C PHE A 83 -0.34 8.27 6.67
N THR A 84 -1.28 8.10 7.60
CA THR A 84 -1.60 9.09 8.64
C THR A 84 -1.84 8.37 9.99
N PRO A 85 -1.06 8.65 11.05
CA PRO A 85 0.12 9.52 11.08
C PRO A 85 1.28 8.94 10.24
N SER A 86 2.46 9.57 10.24
CA SER A 86 3.60 8.99 9.53
C SER A 86 4.03 7.62 10.10
N ARG A 87 4.66 6.81 9.25
CA ARG A 87 5.22 5.50 9.59
C ARG A 87 6.69 5.67 9.99
N ASP A 88 7.02 5.52 11.27
CA ASP A 88 8.40 5.68 11.75
C ASP A 88 9.38 4.73 11.08
N ASP A 89 8.95 3.49 10.80
CA ASP A 89 9.73 2.46 10.10
C ASP A 89 10.01 2.81 8.63
N TYR A 90 9.38 3.86 8.10
CA TYR A 90 9.52 4.32 6.72
C TYR A 90 10.28 5.64 6.59
N LYS A 91 10.80 6.21 7.67
CA LYS A 91 11.50 7.51 7.64
C LYS A 91 12.93 7.45 7.07
N ASP A 92 13.50 6.25 7.01
CA ASP A 92 14.85 5.97 6.49
C ASP A 92 14.89 5.80 4.96
#